data_AF-A0A367S0S7-F1
#
_entry.id   AF-A0A367S0S7-F1
#
_cell.length_a   1.000
_cell.length_b   1.000
_cell.length_c   1.000
_cell.angle_alpha   90.00
_cell.angle_beta   90.00
_cell.angle_gamma   90.00
#
_symmetry.space_group_name_H-M   'P 1'
#
loop_
_entity.id
_entity.type
_entity.pdbx_description
1 polymer ?
#
loop_
_entity_poly.entity_id
_entity_poly.type
_entity_poly.pdbx_seq_one_letter_code
_entity_poly.pdbx_strand_id
1 'polypeptide(L)'
;MTRLLFEQTHAVGVEYLHEGMLYQVRVNQEVILSAGAFESPKLLLQSGIGDAEYLQGLGISVVADLPGVGQNLQDHLIFPIVQQTTQEVYPAITSNVSEAGLFLPSVAKLTREERKSCNLDLVAK
;
A
#
# COMPACT_ATOMS: atom_id res chain seq x y z
N MET A 1 -8.81 -9.69 -5.14
CA MET A 1 -9.75 -10.23 -4.15
C MET A 1 -10.87 -9.22 -3.98
N THR A 2 -12.12 -9.66 -3.84
CA THR A 2 -13.30 -8.79 -3.73
C THR A 2 -13.91 -8.84 -2.33
N ARG A 3 -14.09 -10.04 -1.75
CA ARG A 3 -14.60 -10.22 -0.38
C ARG A 3 -14.31 -11.61 0.17
N LEU A 4 -14.45 -11.76 1.48
CA LEU A 4 -14.52 -13.03 2.18
C LEU A 4 -15.96 -13.57 2.14
N LEU A 5 -16.08 -14.90 2.11
CA LEU A 5 -17.37 -15.59 2.15
C LEU A 5 -17.61 -16.11 3.56
N PHE A 6 -18.81 -15.89 4.10
CA PHE A 6 -19.18 -16.27 5.45
C PHE A 6 -20.42 -17.17 5.49
N GLU A 7 -20.40 -18.11 6.43
CA GLU A 7 -21.58 -18.79 6.95
C GLU A 7 -21.72 -18.37 8.42
N GLN A 8 -22.70 -17.50 8.70
CA GLN A 8 -22.81 -16.78 9.97
C GLN A 8 -21.54 -15.98 10.27
N THR A 9 -20.71 -16.46 11.19
CA THR A 9 -19.45 -15.84 11.61
C THR A 9 -18.22 -16.63 11.16
N HIS A 10 -18.41 -17.76 10.47
CA HIS A 10 -17.34 -18.62 10.00
C HIS A 10 -16.93 -18.27 8.57
N ALA A 11 -15.65 -17.96 8.35
CA ALA A 11 -15.12 -17.71 7.01
C ALA A 11 -14.98 -19.05 6.26
N VAL A 12 -15.69 -19.20 5.15
CA VAL A 12 -15.77 -20.45 4.36
C VAL A 12 -15.10 -20.36 3.00
N GLY A 13 -14.58 -19.19 2.65
CA GLY A 13 -13.93 -18.99 1.37
C GLY A 13 -13.68 -17.53 1.05
N VAL A 14 -13.31 -17.32 -0.21
CA VAL A 14 -12.96 -16.01 -0.76
C VAL A 14 -13.54 -15.86 -2.16
N GLU A 15 -13.90 -14.63 -2.52
CA GLU A 15 -14.34 -14.25 -3.86
C GLU A 15 -13.32 -13.29 -4.46
N TYR A 16 -12.93 -13.50 -5.72
CA TYR A 16 -12.00 -12.64 -6.43
C TYR A 16 -12.39 -12.48 -7.90
N LEU A 17 -11.98 -11.36 -8.48
CA LEU A 17 -12.09 -11.10 -9.90
C LEU A 17 -10.84 -11.62 -10.62
N HIS A 18 -11.02 -12.36 -11.71
CA HIS A 18 -9.96 -12.76 -12.62
C HIS A 18 -10.50 -12.67 -14.06
N GLU A 19 -9.77 -11.95 -14.93
CA GLU A 19 -10.17 -11.74 -16.34
C GLU A 19 -11.63 -11.25 -16.52
N GLY A 20 -12.09 -10.37 -15.62
CA GLY A 20 -13.45 -9.81 -15.65
C GLY A 20 -14.54 -10.77 -15.15
N MET A 21 -14.19 -12.01 -14.78
CA MET A 21 -15.11 -12.99 -14.21
C MET A 21 -14.90 -13.12 -12.70
N LEU A 22 -16.01 -13.27 -11.97
CA LEU A 22 -15.97 -13.54 -10.54
C LEU A 22 -15.76 -15.03 -10.28
N TYR A 23 -14.79 -15.33 -9.44
CA TYR A 23 -14.47 -16.67 -8.98
C TYR A 23 -14.63 -16.75 -7.46
N GLN A 24 -15.05 -17.92 -6.98
CA GLN A 24 -15.14 -18.23 -5.56
C GLN A 24 -14.32 -19.48 -5.26
N VAL A 25 -13.54 -19.43 -4.19
CA VAL A 25 -12.78 -20.56 -3.67
C VAL A 25 -13.23 -20.81 -2.24
N ARG A 26 -13.69 -22.04 -1.96
CA ARG A 26 -14.02 -22.46 -0.59
C ARG A 26 -12.81 -23.06 0.11
N VAL A 27 -12.75 -22.88 1.42
CA VAL A 27 -11.69 -23.43 2.28
C VAL A 27 -12.31 -24.33 3.35
N ASN A 28 -11.55 -25.34 3.78
CA ASN A 28 -12.02 -26.32 4.77
C ASN A 28 -11.60 -25.98 6.20
N GLN A 29 -10.71 -25.00 6.38
CA GLN A 29 -10.14 -24.66 7.69
C GLN A 29 -10.23 -23.17 7.93
N GLU A 30 -9.27 -22.41 7.39
CA GLU A 30 -9.10 -21.00 7.74
C GLU A 30 -8.78 -20.16 6.50
N VAL A 31 -9.10 -18.87 6.58
CA VAL A 31 -8.65 -17.85 5.64
C VAL A 31 -7.67 -16.94 6.37
N ILE A 32 -6.43 -16.88 5.89
CA ILE A 32 -5.38 -16.00 6.43
C ILE A 32 -5.27 -14.77 5.54
N LEU A 33 -5.49 -13.59 6.12
CA LEU A 33 -5.44 -12.33 5.41
C LEU A 33 -4.04 -11.69 5.56
N SER A 34 -3.33 -11.60 4.44
CA SER A 34 -1.96 -11.05 4.38
C SER A 34 -1.81 -10.05 3.23
N ALA A 35 -2.82 -9.21 2.99
CA ALA A 35 -2.85 -8.25 1.89
C ALA A 35 -2.11 -6.92 2.21
N GLY A 36 -1.47 -6.83 3.37
CA GLY A 36 -0.77 -5.62 3.84
C GLY A 36 -1.68 -4.65 4.61
N ALA A 37 -1.09 -3.56 5.10
CA ALA A 37 -1.74 -2.62 6.03
C ALA A 37 -2.93 -1.87 5.42
N PHE A 38 -2.99 -1.72 4.09
CA PHE A 38 -4.09 -1.04 3.39
C PHE A 38 -5.18 -2.01 2.92
N GLU A 39 -4.80 -3.08 2.20
CA GLU A 39 -5.78 -3.95 1.56
C GLU A 39 -6.42 -4.95 2.55
N SER A 40 -5.73 -5.34 3.63
CA SER A 40 -6.31 -6.23 4.65
C SER A 40 -7.52 -5.62 5.35
N PRO A 41 -7.44 -4.41 5.97
CA PRO A 41 -8.62 -3.82 6.60
C PRO A 41 -9.73 -3.50 5.59
N LYS A 42 -9.38 -3.10 4.36
CA LYS A 42 -10.35 -2.88 3.28
C LYS A 42 -11.14 -4.15 2.96
N LEU A 43 -10.48 -5.30 2.84
CA LEU A 43 -11.16 -6.57 2.60
C LEU A 43 -12.07 -6.98 3.76
N LEU A 44 -11.66 -6.74 5.02
CA LEU A 44 -12.51 -6.98 6.18
C LEU A 44 -13.78 -6.12 6.13
N LEU A 45 -13.63 -4.81 5.88
CA LEU A 45 -14.75 -3.86 5.76
C LEU A 45 -15.72 -4.26 4.63
N GLN A 46 -15.19 -4.57 3.45
CA GLN A 46 -15.97 -5.03 2.30
C GLN A 46 -16.71 -6.36 2.57
N SER A 47 -16.23 -7.15 3.52
CA SER A 47 -16.82 -8.42 3.91
C SER A 47 -17.73 -8.33 5.13
N GLY A 48 -18.05 -7.11 5.60
CA GLY A 48 -18.97 -6.89 6.72
C GLY A 48 -18.33 -6.93 8.11
N ILE A 49 -17.00 -6.82 8.21
CA ILE A 49 -16.28 -6.76 9.48
C ILE A 49 -15.73 -5.35 9.68
N GLY A 50 -16.29 -4.61 10.63
CA GLY A 50 -15.97 -3.19 10.86
C GLY A 50 -16.99 -2.50 11.74
N ASP A 51 -16.94 -1.17 11.80
CA ASP A 51 -17.94 -0.37 12.50
C ASP A 51 -19.34 -0.60 11.91
N ALA A 52 -20.27 -1.11 12.73
CA ALA A 52 -21.59 -1.53 12.24
C ALA A 52 -22.42 -0.38 11.65
N GLU A 53 -22.38 0.81 12.25
CA GLU A 53 -23.16 1.97 11.77
C GLU A 53 -22.62 2.47 10.43
N TYR A 54 -21.30 2.56 10.31
CA TYR A 54 -20.62 2.90 9.06
C TYR A 54 -20.93 1.91 7.95
N LEU A 55 -20.82 0.59 8.22
CA LEU A 55 -21.09 -0.45 7.24
C LEU A 55 -22.56 -0.48 6.80
N GLN A 56 -23.50 -0.34 7.75
CA GLN A 56 -24.93 -0.27 7.44
C GLN A 56 -25.27 0.97 6.60
N GLY A 57 -24.64 2.11 6.88
CA GLY A 57 -24.78 3.33 6.08
C GLY A 57 -24.32 3.16 4.63
N LEU A 58 -23.43 2.21 4.36
CA LEU A 58 -22.96 1.83 3.02
C LEU A 58 -23.76 0.67 2.39
N GLY A 59 -24.79 0.16 3.07
CA GLY A 59 -25.58 -0.98 2.60
C GLY A 59 -24.86 -2.33 2.69
N ILE A 60 -23.79 -2.42 3.49
CA ILE A 60 -23.02 -3.65 3.70
C ILE A 60 -23.62 -4.41 4.89
N SER A 61 -23.93 -5.69 4.69
CA SER A 61 -24.39 -6.55 5.78
C SER A 61 -23.26 -6.78 6.80
N VAL A 62 -23.57 -6.54 8.08
CA VAL A 62 -22.59 -6.68 9.18
C VAL A 62 -22.49 -8.14 9.59
N VAL A 63 -21.28 -8.68 9.53
CA VAL A 63 -20.89 -10.01 10.04
C VAL A 63 -20.36 -9.89 11.47
N ALA A 64 -19.53 -8.88 11.74
CA ALA A 64 -19.01 -8.60 13.07
C ALA A 64 -18.76 -7.10 13.26
N ASP A 65 -19.24 -6.55 14.38
CA ASP A 65 -19.02 -5.16 14.75
C ASP A 65 -17.65 -5.01 15.42
N LEU A 66 -16.68 -4.51 14.67
CA LEU A 66 -15.29 -4.29 15.08
C LEU A 66 -14.82 -2.91 14.62
N PRO A 67 -15.15 -1.83 15.37
CA PRO A 67 -14.89 -0.45 14.93
C PRO A 67 -13.40 -0.11 14.78
N GLY A 68 -12.49 -0.92 15.34
CA GLY A 68 -11.05 -0.75 15.16
C GLY A 68 -10.52 -1.15 13.77
N VAL A 69 -11.30 -1.85 12.95
CA VAL A 69 -10.85 -2.29 11.61
C VAL A 69 -10.67 -1.07 10.70
N GLY A 70 -9.47 -0.97 10.11
CA GLY A 70 -9.09 0.16 9.25
C GLY A 70 -8.67 1.42 10.00
N GLN A 71 -8.69 1.39 11.34
CA GLN A 71 -8.20 2.47 12.19
C GLN A 71 -6.75 2.22 12.60
N ASN A 72 -6.13 3.22 13.25
CA ASN A 72 -4.78 3.11 13.81
C ASN A 72 -3.69 2.75 12.76
N LEU A 73 -3.82 3.28 11.54
CA LEU A 73 -2.72 3.23 10.58
C LEU A 73 -1.56 4.07 11.11
N GLN A 74 -0.38 3.46 11.17
CA GLN A 74 0.86 4.10 11.56
C GLN A 74 1.88 3.91 10.44
N ASP A 75 2.64 4.95 10.18
CA ASP A 75 3.73 4.93 9.22
C ASP A 75 4.89 5.77 9.74
N HIS A 76 6.08 5.51 9.22
CA HIS A 76 7.26 6.31 9.51
C HIS A 76 7.33 7.46 8.52
N LEU A 77 7.04 8.68 8.99
CA LEU A 77 7.17 9.88 8.16
C LEU A 77 8.63 10.08 7.75
N ILE A 78 8.86 10.20 6.45
CA ILE A 78 10.17 10.50 5.88
C ILE A 78 10.21 11.98 5.48
N PHE A 79 11.22 12.70 5.97
CA PHE A 79 11.49 14.09 5.60
C PHE A 79 12.93 14.23 5.10
N PRO A 80 13.18 14.17 3.77
CA PRO A 80 14.54 14.23 3.25
C PRO A 80 15.08 15.66 3.30
N ILE A 81 16.28 15.82 3.83
CA ILE A 81 17.04 17.08 3.75
C ILE A 81 18.13 16.90 2.71
N VAL A 82 17.99 17.59 1.59
CA VAL A 82 18.96 17.55 0.49
C VAL A 82 19.76 18.85 0.49
N GLN A 83 21.09 18.74 0.45
CA GLN A 83 22.02 19.86 0.37
C GLN A 83 23.07 19.59 -0.69
N GLN A 84 23.46 20.64 -1.43
CA GLN A 84 24.53 20.53 -2.40
C GLN A 84 25.90 20.49 -1.69
N THR A 85 26.71 19.50 -2.04
CA THR A 85 28.10 19.44 -1.58
C THR A 85 28.98 20.39 -2.40
N THR A 86 29.97 20.99 -1.75
CA THR A 86 30.99 21.82 -2.44
C THR A 86 32.11 20.98 -3.06
N GLN A 87 32.19 19.70 -2.69
CA GLN A 87 33.15 18.72 -3.19
C GLN A 87 32.40 17.55 -3.83
N GLU A 88 33.04 16.89 -4.80
CA GLU A 88 32.54 15.62 -5.33
C GLU A 88 32.62 14.55 -4.23
N VAL A 89 31.47 13.95 -3.92
CA VAL A 89 31.37 12.86 -2.96
C VAL A 89 30.93 11.62 -3.72
N TYR A 90 31.77 10.58 -3.68
CA TYR A 90 31.40 9.25 -4.14
C TYR A 90 30.83 8.48 -2.95
N PRO A 91 29.52 8.18 -2.93
CA PRO A 91 28.95 7.45 -1.82
C PRO A 91 29.56 6.05 -1.74
N ALA A 92 29.86 5.61 -0.53
CA ALA A 92 30.27 4.24 -0.29
C ALA A 92 29.05 3.31 -0.47
N ILE A 93 29.30 2.01 -0.69
CA ILE A 93 28.23 0.99 -0.71
C ILE A 93 27.41 0.99 0.61
N THR A 94 28.03 1.43 1.71
CA THR A 94 27.40 1.56 3.03
C THR A 94 26.61 2.86 3.22
N SER A 95 26.71 3.81 2.29
CA SER A 95 25.86 5.00 2.31
C SER A 95 24.42 4.60 2.01
N ASN A 96 23.44 5.44 2.39
CA ASN A 96 22.05 5.24 2.00
C ASN A 96 21.90 5.54 0.50
N VAL A 97 22.48 4.69 -0.35
CA VAL A 97 22.57 4.86 -1.80
C VAL A 97 21.19 4.83 -2.45
N SER A 98 20.21 4.16 -1.84
CA SER A 98 18.80 4.20 -2.25
C SER A 98 18.20 5.60 -2.16
N GLU A 99 18.49 6.35 -1.09
CA GLU A 99 17.97 7.71 -0.91
C GLU A 99 18.89 8.77 -1.54
N ALA A 100 20.20 8.65 -1.36
CA ALA A 100 21.18 9.59 -1.91
C ALA A 100 21.33 9.45 -3.43
N GLY A 101 21.13 8.24 -3.98
CA GLY A 101 21.29 7.93 -5.40
C GLY A 101 20.29 8.66 -6.30
N LEU A 102 19.08 8.97 -5.80
CA LEU A 102 18.11 9.84 -6.46
C LEU A 102 18.69 11.23 -6.79
N PHE A 103 19.65 11.69 -5.99
CA PHE A 103 20.22 13.04 -6.11
C PHE A 103 21.64 13.04 -6.69
N LEU A 104 22.20 11.87 -7.03
CA LEU A 104 23.51 11.79 -7.69
C LEU A 104 23.38 12.16 -9.17
N PRO A 105 24.39 12.86 -9.73
CA PRO A 105 24.44 13.09 -11.15
C PRO A 105 24.53 11.75 -11.90
N SER A 106 23.68 11.56 -12.91
CA SER A 106 23.84 10.49 -13.90
C SER A 106 25.21 10.60 -14.56
N VAL A 107 25.83 9.45 -14.88
CA VAL A 107 27.18 9.33 -15.47
C VAL A 107 27.25 9.94 -16.89
N ALA A 108 26.10 10.22 -17.51
CA ALA A 108 26.04 11.00 -18.74
C ALA A 108 26.24 12.49 -18.40
N LYS A 109 27.23 13.13 -19.03
CA LYS A 109 27.54 14.57 -18.89
C LYS A 109 26.36 15.45 -19.38
N LEU A 110 25.31 15.53 -18.58
CA LEU A 110 24.19 16.44 -18.79
C LEU A 110 24.57 17.83 -18.29
N THR A 111 24.25 18.83 -19.11
CA THR A 111 24.42 20.25 -18.80
C THR A 111 23.54 20.67 -17.63
N ARG A 112 23.85 21.81 -17.01
CA ARG A 112 23.18 22.29 -15.79
C ARG A 112 21.67 22.51 -15.96
N GLU A 113 21.20 22.80 -17.17
CA GLU A 113 19.78 22.97 -17.48
C GLU A 113 19.06 21.63 -17.63
N GLU A 114 19.68 20.64 -18.28
CA GLU A 114 19.12 19.29 -18.44
C GLU A 114 18.92 18.58 -17.08
N ARG A 115 19.77 18.87 -16.10
CA ARG A 115 19.65 18.34 -14.72
C ARG A 115 18.41 18.85 -13.96
N LYS A 116 17.93 20.05 -14.26
CA LYS A 116 16.71 20.59 -13.62
C LYS A 116 15.44 19.90 -14.13
N SER A 117 15.43 19.49 -15.40
CA SER A 117 14.29 18.77 -16.00
C SER A 117 14.18 17.36 -15.41
N CYS A 118 15.27 16.59 -15.38
CA CYS A 118 15.21 15.20 -14.93
C CYS A 118 14.80 15.03 -13.45
N ASN A 119 15.13 15.96 -12.56
CA ASN A 119 14.75 15.86 -11.14
C ASN A 119 13.30 16.29 -10.86
N LEU A 120 12.68 17.13 -11.70
CA LEU A 120 11.25 17.43 -11.56
C LEU A 120 10.36 16.35 -12.19
N ASP A 121 10.82 15.71 -13.27
CA ASP A 121 10.05 14.68 -13.97
C ASP A 121 9.92 13.36 -13.17
N LEU A 122 10.79 13.13 -12.19
CA LEU A 122 10.77 11.96 -11.28
C LEU A 122 9.90 12.17 -10.02
N VAL A 123 9.53 13.42 -9.70
CA VAL A 123 8.66 13.75 -8.55
C VAL A 123 7.21 13.99 -9.00
N ALA A 124 6.97 14.13 -10.31
CA ALA A 124 5.67 14.49 -10.88
C ALA A 124 4.94 13.33 -11.61
N LYS A 125 5.30 12.06 -11.36
CA LYS A 125 4.54 10.89 -11.82
C LYS A 125 4.26 9.91 -10.70
#